data_AF-A0A6N7YQD3-F1
#
_entry.id   AF-A0A6N7YQD3-F1
#
_cell.length_a   1.000
_cell.length_b   1.000
_cell.length_c   1.000
_cell.angle_alpha   90.00
_cell.angle_beta   90.00
_cell.angle_gamma   90.00
#
_symmetry.space_group_name_H-M   'P 1'
#
loop_
_entity.id
_entity.type
_entity.pdbx_description
1 polymer ?
#
loop_
_entity_poly.entity_id
_entity_poly.type
_entity_poly.pdbx_seq_one_letter_code
_entity_poly.pdbx_strand_id
1 'polypeptide(L)'
;MNVLALDTSVAIALLVETGDAHASAMRWLDGREACLCGHAWVETYSVLTRLPGDLRVAPADAAALLRRRFAAPLTLRAATARRVPDLLAPLGLGGGAVYDALVALAAKEHGIVLATRDARARPTYEAVGARVEIVV
;
A
#
# COMPACT_ATOMS: atom_id res chain seq x y z
N MET A 1 -1.21 7.61 18.67
CA MET A 1 -2.19 7.03 17.71
C MET A 1 -1.43 6.09 16.80
N ASN A 2 -1.85 4.82 16.71
CA ASN A 2 -1.12 3.77 15.99
C ASN A 2 -1.64 3.70 14.55
N VAL A 3 -1.18 4.61 13.68
CA VAL A 3 -1.53 4.61 12.26
C VAL A 3 -0.93 3.39 11.58
N LEU A 4 -1.75 2.68 10.81
CA LEU A 4 -1.31 1.55 10.00
C LEU A 4 -0.88 2.00 8.61
N ALA A 5 0.19 1.40 8.11
CA ALA A 5 0.70 1.59 6.76
C ALA A 5 0.22 0.47 5.86
N LEU A 6 -0.47 0.81 4.77
CA LEU A 6 -1.08 -0.17 3.86
C LEU A 6 -0.34 -0.21 2.52
N ASP A 7 -0.24 -1.39 1.95
CA ASP A 7 -0.05 -1.56 0.52
C ASP A 7 -1.37 -1.47 -0.27
N THR A 8 -1.29 -1.61 -1.59
CA THR A 8 -2.45 -1.58 -2.49
C THR A 8 -3.43 -2.71 -2.20
N SER A 9 -2.94 -3.90 -1.87
CA SER A 9 -3.78 -5.09 -1.70
C SER A 9 -4.73 -4.99 -0.49
N VAL A 10 -4.26 -4.46 0.65
CA VAL A 10 -5.12 -4.19 1.82
C VAL A 10 -6.07 -3.03 1.53
N ALA A 11 -5.57 -1.95 0.90
CA ALA A 11 -6.39 -0.80 0.57
C ALA A 11 -7.58 -1.17 -0.35
N ILE A 12 -7.35 -2.00 -1.37
CA ILE A 12 -8.42 -2.48 -2.25
C ILE A 12 -9.42 -3.35 -1.48
N ALA A 13 -8.98 -4.23 -0.60
CA ALA A 13 -9.89 -5.02 0.23
C ALA A 13 -10.77 -4.12 1.14
N LEU A 14 -10.24 -3.01 1.65
CA LEU A 14 -11.00 -2.06 2.46
C LEU A 14 -12.01 -1.22 1.65
N LEU A 15 -11.77 -1.01 0.35
CA LEU A 15 -12.57 -0.12 -0.49
C LEU A 15 -13.59 -0.85 -1.36
N VAL A 16 -13.27 -2.07 -1.80
CA VAL A 16 -14.16 -2.86 -2.65
C VAL A 16 -15.03 -3.72 -1.74
N GLU A 17 -16.26 -3.29 -1.52
CA GLU A 17 -17.22 -3.86 -0.54
C GLU A 17 -17.84 -5.19 -1.02
N THR A 18 -17.02 -6.13 -1.50
CA THR A 18 -17.49 -7.41 -2.03
C THR A 18 -16.70 -8.58 -1.44
N GLY A 19 -17.43 -9.55 -0.89
CA GLY A 19 -16.89 -10.85 -0.47
C GLY A 19 -16.07 -10.84 0.82
N ASP A 20 -15.46 -11.99 1.11
CA ASP A 20 -14.80 -12.26 2.39
C ASP A 20 -13.58 -11.38 2.65
N ALA A 21 -12.88 -10.97 1.60
CA ALA A 21 -11.69 -10.11 1.72
C ALA A 21 -12.03 -8.75 2.33
N HIS A 22 -13.18 -8.17 1.97
CA HIS A 22 -13.64 -6.93 2.56
C HIS A 22 -13.96 -7.11 4.05
N ALA A 23 -14.74 -8.12 4.37
CA ALA A 23 -15.14 -8.40 5.74
C ALA A 23 -13.93 -8.69 6.65
N SER A 24 -12.93 -9.45 6.16
CA SER A 24 -11.72 -9.73 6.94
C SER A 24 -10.83 -8.50 7.10
N ALA A 25 -10.65 -7.69 6.04
CA ALA A 25 -9.90 -6.44 6.13
C ALA A 25 -10.54 -5.42 7.09
N MET A 26 -11.87 -5.32 7.09
CA MET A 26 -12.61 -4.43 8.01
C MET A 26 -12.48 -4.89 9.46
N ARG A 27 -12.60 -6.20 9.72
CA ARG A 27 -12.36 -6.76 11.06
C ARG A 27 -10.92 -6.55 11.52
N TRP A 28 -9.96 -6.75 10.60
CA TRP A 28 -8.56 -6.52 10.90
C TRP A 28 -8.29 -5.04 11.23
N LEU A 29 -8.84 -4.10 10.46
CA LEU A 29 -8.66 -2.67 10.68
C LEU A 29 -9.16 -2.22 12.06
N ASP A 30 -10.26 -2.79 12.53
CA ASP A 30 -10.78 -2.64 13.90
C ASP A 30 -10.87 -1.17 14.37
N GLY A 31 -11.40 -0.31 13.50
CA GLY A 31 -11.55 1.12 13.77
C GLY A 31 -10.25 1.93 13.83
N ARG A 32 -9.07 1.32 13.60
CA ARG A 32 -7.79 2.02 13.56
C ARG A 32 -7.69 2.90 12.31
N GLU A 33 -6.94 3.99 12.44
CA GLU A 33 -6.62 4.86 11.31
C GLU A 33 -5.55 4.23 10.43
N ALA A 34 -5.68 4.41 9.11
CA ALA A 34 -4.76 3.85 8.13
C ALA A 34 -4.37 4.88 7.07
N CYS A 35 -3.18 4.69 6.51
CA CYS A 35 -2.60 5.48 5.42
C CYS A 35 -1.96 4.52 4.41
N LEU A 36 -1.86 4.94 3.15
CA LEU A 36 -1.17 4.15 2.13
C LEU A 36 0.29 4.57 2.02
N CYS A 37 1.15 3.59 1.73
CA CYS A 37 2.58 3.80 1.54
C CYS A 37 2.92 4.21 0.12
N GLY A 38 3.37 5.46 -0.05
CA GLY A 38 4.00 5.95 -1.27
C GLY A 38 3.24 5.59 -2.54
N HIS A 39 3.81 4.67 -3.32
CA HIS A 39 3.25 4.25 -4.60
C HIS A 39 1.89 3.55 -4.48
N ALA A 40 1.58 2.92 -3.34
CA ALA A 40 0.29 2.28 -3.11
C ALA A 40 -0.89 3.25 -3.21
N TRP A 41 -0.68 4.54 -2.91
CA TRP A 41 -1.67 5.59 -3.12
C TRP A 41 -2.07 5.73 -4.60
N VAL A 42 -1.06 5.79 -5.47
CA VAL A 42 -1.24 5.95 -6.91
C VAL A 42 -1.75 4.66 -7.56
N GLU A 43 -1.23 3.52 -7.12
CA GLU A 43 -1.66 2.23 -7.65
C GLU A 43 -3.11 1.91 -7.26
N THR A 44 -3.52 2.19 -6.01
CA THR A 44 -4.92 2.01 -5.59
C THR A 44 -5.85 2.85 -6.44
N TYR A 45 -5.52 4.12 -6.70
CA TYR A 45 -6.27 4.97 -7.64
C TYR A 45 -6.37 4.34 -9.04
N SER A 46 -5.24 3.88 -9.59
CA SER A 46 -5.21 3.20 -10.90
C SER A 46 -6.08 1.95 -10.92
N VAL A 47 -6.05 1.13 -9.87
CA VAL A 47 -6.88 -0.08 -9.75
C VAL A 47 -8.36 0.28 -9.71
N LEU A 48 -8.79 1.20 -8.83
CA LEU A 48 -10.21 1.58 -8.70
C LEU A 48 -10.81 2.07 -10.02
N THR A 49 -10.03 2.82 -10.80
CA THR A 49 -10.48 3.41 -12.08
C THR A 49 -10.48 2.43 -13.25
N ARG A 50 -9.89 1.24 -13.08
CA ARG A 50 -9.84 0.18 -14.11
C ARG A 50 -10.59 -1.10 -13.73
N LEU A 51 -11.26 -1.13 -12.57
CA LEU A 51 -12.10 -2.26 -12.17
C LEU A 51 -13.17 -2.55 -13.25
N PRO A 52 -13.64 -3.80 -13.35
CA PRO A 52 -14.67 -4.19 -14.31
C PRO A 52 -16.08 -3.80 -13.86
N GLY A 53 -16.96 -3.55 -14.82
CA GLY A 53 -18.39 -3.35 -14.60
C GLY A 53 -18.72 -2.27 -13.57
N ASP A 54 -19.69 -2.57 -12.71
CA ASP A 54 -20.22 -1.65 -11.70
C ASP A 54 -19.23 -1.35 -10.56
N LEU A 55 -18.12 -2.09 -10.47
CA LEU A 55 -17.06 -1.81 -9.50
C LEU A 55 -16.12 -0.70 -9.96
N ARG A 56 -16.19 -0.28 -11.23
CA ARG A 56 -15.35 0.80 -11.75
C ARG A 56 -15.72 2.13 -11.11
N VAL A 57 -14.73 2.78 -10.49
CA VAL A 57 -14.91 4.09 -9.88
C VAL A 57 -14.46 5.17 -10.86
N ALA A 58 -15.24 6.22 -11.04
CA ALA A 58 -14.82 7.35 -11.86
C ALA A 58 -13.56 8.03 -11.26
N PRO A 59 -12.64 8.57 -12.08
CA PRO A 59 -11.42 9.23 -11.60
C PRO A 59 -11.61 10.23 -10.46
N ALA A 60 -12.59 11.15 -10.58
CA ALA A 60 -12.85 12.15 -9.56
C ALA A 60 -13.32 11.53 -8.24
N ASP A 61 -14.19 10.51 -8.32
CA ASP A 61 -14.73 9.80 -7.16
C ASP A 61 -13.67 8.95 -6.48
N ALA A 62 -12.76 8.32 -7.25
CA ALA A 62 -11.64 7.57 -6.70
C ALA A 62 -10.71 8.47 -5.89
N ALA A 63 -10.39 9.66 -6.40
CA ALA A 63 -9.58 10.65 -5.69
C ALA A 63 -10.29 11.20 -4.43
N ALA A 64 -11.61 11.38 -4.46
CA ALA A 64 -12.38 11.78 -3.30
C ALA A 64 -12.46 10.65 -2.25
N LEU A 65 -12.68 9.42 -2.68
CA LEU A 65 -12.76 8.23 -1.84
C LEU A 65 -11.45 8.00 -1.07
N LEU A 66 -10.30 8.08 -1.74
CA LEU A 66 -8.99 7.91 -1.11
C LEU A 66 -8.76 8.96 -0.01
N ARG A 67 -9.02 10.24 -0.29
CA ARG A 67 -8.88 11.34 0.69
C ARG A 67 -9.83 11.22 1.87
N ARG A 68 -11.01 10.62 1.67
CA ARG A 68 -12.01 10.43 2.73
C ARG A 68 -11.68 9.22 3.61
N ARG A 69 -11.16 8.13 3.01
CA ARG A 69 -11.03 6.85 3.71
C ARG A 69 -9.71 6.70 4.46
N PHE A 70 -8.67 7.40 4.03
CA PHE A 70 -7.32 7.25 4.57
C PHE A 70 -6.72 8.58 4.99
N ALA A 71 -5.82 8.52 5.98
CA ALA A 71 -4.96 9.64 6.32
C ALA A 71 -3.98 9.95 5.18
N ALA A 72 -3.25 11.07 5.30
CA ALA A 72 -2.25 11.46 4.31
C ALA A 72 -1.25 10.32 4.04
N PRO A 73 -0.89 10.06 2.76
CA PRO A 73 -0.04 8.93 2.42
C PRO A 73 1.38 9.11 2.98
N LEU A 74 2.01 8.00 3.35
CA LEU A 74 3.41 7.96 3.75
C LEU A 74 4.28 8.05 2.51
N THR A 75 4.68 9.26 2.14
CA THR A 75 5.57 9.47 1.00
C THR A 75 7.03 9.32 1.41
N LEU A 76 7.86 8.80 0.50
CA LEU A 76 9.32 8.85 0.67
C LEU A 76 9.79 10.31 0.74
N ARG A 77 10.75 10.57 1.63
CA ARG A 77 11.49 11.83 1.65
C ARG A 77 12.26 11.95 0.34
N ALA A 78 12.35 13.18 -0.17
CA ALA A 78 12.99 13.46 -1.45
C ALA A 78 14.44 12.93 -1.53
N ALA A 79 15.18 12.94 -0.42
CA ALA A 79 16.54 12.39 -0.36
C ALA A 79 16.57 10.87 -0.59
N THR A 80 15.65 10.13 0.00
CA THR A 80 15.53 8.67 -0.16
C THR A 80 15.02 8.33 -1.54
N ALA A 81 14.01 9.05 -2.04
CA ALA A 81 13.44 8.85 -3.37
C ALA A 81 14.49 8.94 -4.48
N ARG A 82 15.41 9.91 -4.40
CA ARG A 82 16.52 10.06 -5.38
C ARG A 82 17.52 8.90 -5.38
N ARG A 83 17.61 8.15 -4.29
CA ARG A 83 18.60 7.09 -4.09
C ARG A 83 17.99 5.69 -4.25
N VAL A 84 16.72 5.57 -4.65
CA VAL A 84 16.05 4.27 -4.76
C VAL A 84 16.86 3.27 -5.60
N PRO A 85 17.37 3.61 -6.82
CA PRO A 85 18.20 2.67 -7.57
C PRO A 85 19.43 2.18 -6.79
N ASP A 86 20.13 3.09 -6.10
CA ASP A 86 21.32 2.77 -5.29
C ASP A 86 21.00 1.90 -4.07
N LEU A 87 19.78 2.03 -3.52
CA LEU A 87 19.30 1.23 -2.39
C LEU A 87 18.86 -0.17 -2.84
N LEU A 88 18.30 -0.30 -4.04
CA LEU A 88 17.74 -1.56 -4.53
C LEU A 88 18.77 -2.45 -5.25
N ALA A 89 19.74 -1.85 -5.93
CA ALA A 89 20.75 -2.61 -6.68
C ALA A 89 21.55 -3.60 -5.81
N PRO A 90 22.04 -3.25 -4.60
CA PRO A 90 22.73 -4.20 -3.73
C PRO A 90 21.84 -5.35 -3.22
N LEU A 91 20.51 -5.17 -3.26
CA LEU A 91 19.52 -6.17 -2.86
C LEU A 91 19.12 -7.08 -4.02
N GLY A 92 19.63 -6.85 -5.24
CA GLY A 92 19.24 -7.57 -6.45
C GLY A 92 17.78 -7.30 -6.86
N LEU A 93 17.16 -6.23 -6.36
CA LEU A 93 15.76 -5.90 -6.65
C LEU A 93 15.66 -5.05 -7.92
N GLY A 94 14.85 -5.50 -8.87
CA GLY A 94 14.62 -4.83 -10.15
C GLY A 94 13.29 -5.23 -10.79
N GLY A 95 12.97 -4.62 -11.95
CA GLY A 95 11.72 -4.89 -12.66
C GLY A 95 10.48 -4.53 -11.84
N GLY A 96 9.46 -5.40 -11.86
CA GLY A 96 8.19 -5.17 -11.14
C GLY A 96 8.34 -5.02 -9.62
N ALA A 97 9.32 -5.69 -9.02
CA ALA A 97 9.56 -5.63 -7.57
C ALA A 97 9.96 -4.23 -7.08
N VAL A 98 10.36 -3.32 -7.97
CA VAL A 98 10.68 -1.93 -7.60
C VAL A 98 9.45 -1.22 -7.00
N TYR A 99 8.25 -1.50 -7.48
CA TYR A 99 7.03 -0.85 -6.98
C TYR A 99 6.70 -1.30 -5.56
N ASP A 100 6.80 -2.60 -5.29
CA ASP A 100 6.69 -3.17 -3.94
C ASP A 100 7.77 -2.61 -3.00
N ALA A 101 9.00 -2.48 -3.51
CA ALA A 101 10.11 -1.92 -2.74
C ALA A 101 9.90 -0.45 -2.38
N LEU A 102 9.28 0.37 -3.25
CA LEU A 102 8.91 1.75 -2.93
C LEU A 102 7.90 1.83 -1.78
N VAL A 103 6.91 0.94 -1.78
CA VAL A 103 5.92 0.81 -0.69
C VAL A 103 6.61 0.45 0.62
N ALA A 104 7.49 -0.56 0.60
CA ALA A 104 8.23 -0.98 1.79
C ALA A 104 9.22 0.09 2.30
N LEU A 105 9.94 0.78 1.41
CA LEU A 105 10.86 1.85 1.79
C LEU A 105 10.11 2.97 2.51
N ALA A 106 8.88 3.31 2.06
CA ALA A 106 8.07 4.32 2.72
C ALA A 106 7.69 3.89 4.14
N ALA A 107 7.14 2.68 4.31
CA ALA A 107 6.81 2.16 5.64
C ALA A 107 8.03 2.14 6.57
N LYS A 108 9.17 1.67 6.06
CA LYS A 108 10.44 1.60 6.80
C LYS A 108 10.94 2.98 7.21
N GLU A 109 10.94 3.95 6.30
CA GLU A 109 11.44 5.31 6.55
C GLU A 109 10.61 6.07 7.61
N HIS A 110 9.33 5.74 7.72
CA HIS A 110 8.42 6.27 8.74
C HIS A 110 8.34 5.38 10.00
N GLY A 111 9.01 4.22 10.01
CA GLY A 111 9.07 3.32 11.14
C GLY A 111 7.76 2.59 11.44
N ILE A 112 6.87 2.44 10.46
CA ILE A 112 5.52 1.83 10.62
C ILE A 112 5.52 0.41 10.03
N VAL A 113 4.72 -0.50 10.60
CA VAL A 113 4.52 -1.86 10.06
C VAL A 113 3.69 -1.78 8.78
N LEU A 114 4.20 -2.37 7.70
CA LEU A 114 3.49 -2.50 6.43
C LEU A 114 2.51 -3.68 6.48
N ALA A 115 1.23 -3.39 6.36
CA ALA A 115 0.18 -4.39 6.20
C ALA A 115 -0.01 -4.72 4.72
N THR A 116 -0.05 -6.01 4.39
CA THR A 116 -0.24 -6.52 3.03
C THR A 116 -1.12 -7.77 3.01
N ARG A 117 -1.89 -7.96 1.95
CA ARG A 117 -2.54 -9.24 1.61
C ARG A 117 -1.78 -10.01 0.54
N ASP A 118 -0.74 -9.42 -0.07
CA ASP A 118 0.07 -10.08 -1.10
C ASP A 118 1.29 -10.76 -0.49
N ALA A 119 1.12 -12.03 -0.12
CA ALA A 119 2.21 -12.84 0.41
C ALA A 119 3.38 -13.01 -0.59
N ARG A 120 3.17 -12.80 -1.90
CA ARG A 120 4.21 -12.95 -2.93
C ARG A 120 5.19 -11.78 -2.91
N ALA A 121 4.77 -10.60 -2.48
CA ALA A 121 5.61 -9.41 -2.37
C ALA A 121 6.43 -9.37 -1.06
N ARG A 122 6.10 -10.23 -0.09
CA ARG A 122 6.77 -10.32 1.22
C ARG A 122 8.31 -10.41 1.13
N PRO A 123 8.91 -11.23 0.25
CA PRO A 123 10.37 -11.28 0.14
C PRO A 123 10.99 -9.94 -0.24
N THR A 124 10.34 -9.16 -1.11
CA THR A 124 10.77 -7.81 -1.48
C THR A 124 10.72 -6.86 -0.28
N TYR A 125 9.60 -6.89 0.46
CA TYR A 125 9.42 -6.03 1.63
C TYR A 125 10.46 -6.33 2.72
N GLU A 126 10.74 -7.60 2.98
CA GLU A 126 11.74 -8.05 3.94
C GLU A 126 13.16 -7.74 3.49
N ALA A 127 13.48 -7.90 2.19
CA ALA A 127 14.79 -7.54 1.64
C ALA A 127 15.12 -6.05 1.80
N VAL A 128 14.11 -5.18 1.66
CA VAL A 128 14.23 -3.74 1.94
C VAL A 128 14.37 -3.46 3.45
N GLY A 129 14.04 -4.42 4.31
CA GLY A 129 14.10 -4.29 5.77
C GLY A 129 12.86 -3.61 6.37
N ALA A 130 11.71 -3.67 5.70
CA ALA A 130 10.44 -3.25 6.28
C ALA A 130 9.92 -4.30 7.27
N ARG A 131 9.21 -3.86 8.31
CA ARG A 131 8.42 -4.75 9.16
C ARG A 131 7.09 -5.00 8.47
N VAL A 132 6.68 -6.26 8.35
CA VAL A 132 5.51 -6.64 7.54
C VAL A 132 4.53 -7.46 8.37
N GLU A 133 3.24 -7.19 8.18
CA GLU A 133 2.13 -7.97 8.70
C GLU A 133 1.27 -8.47 7.53
N ILE A 134 0.99 -9.78 7.51
CA ILE A 134 0.07 -10.37 6.53
C ILE A 134 -1.35 -10.31 7.06
N VAL A 135 -2.25 -9.68 6.30
CA VAL A 135 -3.68 -9.58 6.61
C VAL A 135 -4.44 -10.69 5.89
N VAL A 136 -5.13 -11.54 6.66
CA VAL A 136 -5.96 -12.66 6.17
C VAL A 136 -7.44 -12.30 6.19
#